data_AF-A0A0Q4N7F6-F1
#
_entry.id   AF-A0A0Q4N7F6-F1
#
_cell.length_a   1.000
_cell.length_b   1.000
_cell.length_c   1.000
_cell.angle_alpha   90.00
_cell.angle_beta   90.00
_cell.angle_gamma   90.00
#
_symmetry.space_group_name_H-M   'P 1'
#
loop_
_entity.id
_entity.type
_entity.pdbx_description
1 polymer ?
#
loop_
_entity_poly.entity_id
_entity_poly.type
_entity_poly.pdbx_seq_one_letter_code
_entity_poly.pdbx_strand_id
1 'polypeptide(L)'
;MAFRDLIDDLDEVVFDVLGDLAHIKGREVLGMFSAPWLQPKLGQINTGLREPHLVIRVGDNAGVDTRQSVVVDLPPEDGGGNYIITRVEPGGDGLVTLVLRRTP
;
A
#
# COMPACT_ATOMS: atom_id res chain seq x y z
N MET A 1 27.58 -8.50 -11.76
CA MET A 1 26.26 -8.37 -11.11
C MET A 1 26.33 -9.15 -9.82
N ALA A 2 26.32 -8.44 -8.70
CA ALA A 2 26.13 -9.06 -7.40
C ALA A 2 24.67 -9.51 -7.27
N PHE A 3 24.40 -10.44 -6.34
CA PHE A 3 23.04 -10.88 -6.03
C PHE A 3 22.08 -9.71 -5.74
N ARG A 4 22.58 -8.63 -5.11
CA ARG A 4 21.77 -7.44 -4.78
C ARG A 4 21.31 -6.68 -6.03
N ASP A 5 22.21 -6.48 -7.00
CA ASP A 5 21.89 -5.82 -8.27
C ASP A 5 20.73 -6.55 -8.99
N LEU A 6 20.72 -7.88 -8.96
CA LEU A 6 19.65 -8.68 -9.59
C LEU A 6 18.31 -8.60 -8.84
N ILE A 7 18.34 -8.41 -7.52
CA ILE A 7 17.13 -8.19 -6.72
C ILE A 7 16.55 -6.81 -7.03
N ASP A 8 17.40 -5.79 -7.13
CA ASP A 8 16.97 -4.43 -7.49
C ASP A 8 16.33 -4.41 -8.88
N ASP A 9 16.94 -5.09 -9.87
CA ASP A 9 16.39 -5.22 -11.24
C ASP A 9 15.03 -5.97 -11.24
N LEU A 10 14.90 -7.04 -10.43
CA LEU A 10 13.66 -7.79 -10.30
C LEU A 10 12.55 -6.93 -9.70
N ASP A 11 12.84 -6.24 -8.60
CA ASP A 11 11.90 -5.37 -7.93
C ASP A 11 11.44 -4.28 -8.89
N GLU A 12 12.37 -3.65 -9.63
CA GLU A 12 12.09 -2.65 -10.67
C GLU A 12 10.97 -3.11 -11.60
N VAL A 13 11.18 -4.25 -12.25
CA VAL A 13 10.23 -4.82 -13.22
C VAL A 13 8.91 -5.22 -12.58
N VAL A 14 8.93 -5.79 -11.38
CA VAL A 14 7.71 -6.28 -10.71
C VAL A 14 6.76 -5.12 -10.39
N PHE A 15 7.25 -4.01 -9.81
CA PHE A 15 6.34 -2.90 -9.51
C PHE A 15 5.98 -2.10 -10.75
N ASP A 16 6.86 -2.02 -11.77
CA ASP A 16 6.50 -1.34 -13.03
C ASP A 16 5.33 -2.04 -13.73
N VAL A 17 5.31 -3.38 -13.71
CA VAL A 17 4.29 -4.18 -14.41
C VAL A 17 3.06 -4.46 -13.55
N LEU A 18 3.23 -4.69 -12.24
CA LEU A 18 2.18 -5.18 -11.34
C LEU A 18 1.82 -4.20 -10.21
N GLY A 19 2.49 -3.05 -10.13
CA GLY A 19 2.24 -2.05 -9.10
C GLY A 19 0.96 -1.27 -9.38
N ASP A 20 0.18 -1.06 -8.32
CA ASP A 20 -0.92 -0.11 -8.29
C ASP A 20 -0.36 1.30 -8.05
N LEU A 21 -0.81 2.26 -8.85
CA LEU A 21 -0.39 3.64 -8.71
C LEU A 21 -1.07 4.29 -7.50
N ALA A 22 -0.27 4.89 -6.63
CA ALA A 22 -0.75 5.67 -5.50
C ALA A 22 -0.06 7.03 -5.44
N HIS A 23 -0.79 8.04 -4.97
CA HIS A 23 -0.28 9.39 -4.79
C HIS A 23 -0.20 9.71 -3.31
N ILE A 24 1.02 9.90 -2.80
CA ILE A 24 1.27 10.29 -1.40
C ILE A 24 1.82 11.71 -1.40
N LYS A 25 1.07 12.68 -0.86
CA LYS A 25 1.45 14.11 -0.88
C LYS A 25 1.80 14.64 -2.29
N GLY A 26 1.15 14.11 -3.33
CA GLY A 26 1.44 14.49 -4.73
C GLY A 26 2.70 13.85 -5.33
N ARG A 27 3.36 12.94 -4.61
CA ARG A 27 4.39 12.05 -5.16
C ARG A 27 3.73 10.76 -5.62
N GLU A 28 4.05 10.35 -6.84
CA GLU A 28 3.69 9.03 -7.37
C GLU A 28 4.53 7.95 -6.70
N VAL A 29 3.86 6.90 -6.24
CA VAL A 29 4.45 5.73 -5.61
C VAL A 29 3.73 4.51 -6.16
N LEU A 30 4.50 3.54 -6.66
CA LEU A 30 3.98 2.24 -7.06
C LEU A 30 3.97 1.32 -5.85
N GLY A 31 2.85 0.64 -5.61
CA GLY A 31 2.72 -0.30 -4.52
C GLY A 31 1.68 -1.36 -4.80
N MET A 32 1.66 -2.43 -4.01
CA MET A 32 0.63 -3.46 -4.11
C MET A 32 -0.50 -3.13 -3.15
N PHE A 33 -1.66 -2.74 -3.67
CA PHE A 33 -2.83 -2.41 -2.88
C PHE A 33 -3.67 -3.66 -2.59
N SER A 34 -4.13 -3.78 -1.35
CA SER A 34 -5.06 -4.82 -0.94
C SER A 34 -6.09 -4.25 0.03
N ALA A 35 -7.37 -4.26 -0.38
CA ALA A 35 -8.48 -3.92 0.49
C ALA A 35 -9.26 -5.19 0.84
N PRO A 36 -9.17 -5.73 2.07
CA PRO A 36 -9.95 -6.90 2.44
C PRO A 36 -11.46 -6.59 2.38
N TRP A 37 -12.11 -7.01 1.28
CA TRP A 37 -13.55 -6.83 1.04
C TRP A 37 -14.41 -7.85 1.81
N LEU A 38 -13.79 -8.90 2.35
CA LEU A 38 -14.49 -9.95 3.08
C LEU A 38 -14.70 -9.51 4.53
N GLN A 39 -15.96 -9.23 4.90
CA GLN A 39 -16.33 -9.22 6.32
C GLN A 39 -15.94 -10.57 6.94
N PRO A 40 -15.23 -10.63 8.08
CA PRO A 40 -15.04 -11.88 8.80
C PRO A 40 -16.42 -12.49 9.10
N LYS A 41 -16.71 -13.68 8.55
CA LYS A 41 -17.98 -14.39 8.72
C LYS A 41 -18.09 -15.07 10.10
N LEU A 42 -17.85 -14.33 11.18
CA LEU A 42 -18.03 -14.82 12.54
C LEU A 42 -18.87 -13.83 13.34
N GLY A 43 -20.16 -14.15 13.43
CA GLY A 43 -21.13 -13.67 14.43
C GLY A 43 -21.14 -12.16 14.69
N GLN A 44 -21.94 -11.41 13.93
CA GLN A 44 -22.50 -10.08 14.27
C GLN A 44 -21.60 -9.01 14.92
N ILE A 45 -20.28 -9.15 14.97
CA ILE A 45 -19.39 -8.08 15.40
C ILE A 45 -18.99 -7.30 14.16
N ASN A 46 -19.65 -6.16 13.96
CA ASN A 46 -19.23 -5.16 12.98
C ASN A 46 -17.93 -4.52 13.48
N THR A 47 -16.78 -5.20 13.30
CA THR A 47 -15.50 -4.73 13.84
C THR A 47 -15.02 -3.45 13.15
N GLY A 48 -15.61 -3.05 12.01
CA GLY A 48 -15.15 -1.89 11.24
C GLY A 48 -13.69 -1.98 10.78
N LEU A 49 -13.03 -3.11 11.03
CA LEU A 49 -11.61 -3.33 10.78
C LEU A 49 -11.42 -3.71 9.31
N ARG A 50 -11.64 -2.72 8.44
CA ARG A 50 -11.09 -2.75 7.09
C ARG A 50 -9.79 -2.01 7.20
N GLU A 51 -8.70 -2.74 7.23
CA GLU A 51 -7.35 -2.19 7.13
C GLU A 51 -6.86 -2.47 5.70
N PRO A 52 -7.19 -1.61 4.72
CA PRO A 52 -6.50 -1.67 3.45
C PRO A 52 -5.00 -1.48 3.65
N HIS A 53 -4.23 -2.25 2.91
CA HIS A 53 -2.78 -2.17 2.93
C HIS A 53 -2.28 -1.73 1.56
N LEU A 54 -1.27 -0.87 1.57
CA LEU A 54 -0.48 -0.55 0.39
C LEU A 54 0.97 -0.90 0.69
N VAL A 55 1.50 -1.92 0.01
CA VAL A 55 2.89 -2.37 0.21
C VAL A 55 3.78 -1.66 -0.80
N ILE A 56 4.75 -0.90 -0.31
CA ILE A 56 5.68 -0.10 -1.12
C ILE A 56 7.13 -0.52 -0.86
N ARG A 57 8.05 -0.12 -1.75
CA ARG A 57 9.49 -0.33 -1.51
C ARG A 57 10.00 0.58 -0.40
N VAL A 58 11.03 0.13 0.32
CA VAL A 58 11.69 0.92 1.36
C VAL A 58 12.28 2.23 0.83
N GLY A 59 12.73 2.25 -0.43
CA GLY A 59 13.23 3.47 -1.09
C GLY A 59 12.16 4.54 -1.30
N ASP A 60 10.91 4.13 -1.51
CA ASP A 60 9.78 5.04 -1.68
C ASP A 60 9.16 5.50 -0.35
N ASN A 61 9.47 4.80 0.74
CA ASN A 61 9.02 5.17 2.09
C ASN A 61 9.69 6.46 2.62
N ALA A 62 10.72 6.99 1.94
CA ALA A 62 11.36 8.24 2.34
C ALA A 62 10.37 9.42 2.32
N GLY A 63 10.06 9.96 3.51
CA GLY A 63 9.12 11.08 3.69
C GLY A 63 7.66 10.67 3.88
N VAL A 64 7.36 9.37 3.84
CA VAL A 64 6.05 8.82 4.16
C VAL A 64 5.90 8.76 5.69
N ASP A 65 4.76 9.26 6.18
CA ASP A 65 4.45 9.30 7.61
C ASP A 65 2.96 9.01 7.83
N THR A 66 2.61 8.69 9.06
CA THR A 66 1.23 8.62 9.52
C THR A 66 0.47 9.93 9.30
N ARG A 67 -0.86 9.83 9.20
CA ARG A 67 -1.80 10.93 8.95
C ARG A 67 -1.68 11.61 7.58
N GLN A 68 -0.79 11.14 6.71
CA GLN A 68 -0.72 11.64 5.34
C GLN A 68 -1.88 11.08 4.50
N SER A 69 -2.34 11.88 3.55
CA SER A 69 -3.35 11.45 2.58
C SER A 69 -2.68 10.67 1.45
N VAL A 70 -3.33 9.58 1.06
CA VAL A 70 -2.96 8.72 -0.05
C VAL A 70 -4.15 8.59 -0.97
N VAL A 71 -3.93 8.80 -2.27
CA VAL A 71 -4.94 8.53 -3.30
C VAL A 71 -4.51 7.29 -4.05
N VAL A 72 -5.28 6.21 -3.94
CA VAL A 72 -5.04 4.98 -4.71
C VAL A 72 -5.77 5.13 -6.04
N ASP A 73 -5.00 5.15 -7.14
CA ASP A 73 -5.49 5.34 -8.51
C ASP A 73 -5.95 3.99 -9.09
N LEU A 74 -7.02 3.48 -8.50
CA LEU A 74 -7.71 2.28 -8.96
C LEU A 74 -9.20 2.59 -9.15
N PRO A 75 -9.92 1.78 -9.93
CA PRO A 75 -11.37 1.88 -9.99
C PRO A 75 -12.00 1.75 -8.59
N PRO A 76 -13.09 2.48 -8.29
CA PRO A 76 -13.76 2.39 -7.00
C PRO A 76 -14.24 0.97 -6.64
N GLU A 77 -14.59 0.16 -7.64
CA GLU A 77 -14.96 -1.26 -7.51
C GLU A 77 -13.81 -2.13 -6.98
N ASP A 78 -12.56 -1.79 -7.32
CA ASP A 78 -11.34 -2.47 -6.83
C ASP A 78 -10.84 -1.87 -5.51
N GLY A 79 -11.56 -0.88 -4.98
CA GLY A 79 -11.23 -0.22 -3.72
C GLY A 79 -10.38 1.03 -3.87
N GLY A 80 -10.25 1.61 -5.06
CA GLY A 80 -9.60 2.90 -5.24
C GLY A 80 -10.26 4.07 -4.48
N GLY A 81 -9.53 5.17 -4.35
CA GLY A 81 -9.99 6.40 -3.72
C GLY A 81 -9.07 6.96 -2.63
N ASN A 82 -9.64 7.77 -1.74
CA ASN A 82 -8.90 8.55 -0.75
C ASN A 82 -8.73 7.82 0.58
N TYR A 83 -7.49 7.74 1.03
CA TYR A 83 -7.07 7.07 2.25
C TYR A 83 -6.20 7.98 3.12
N ILE A 84 -6.10 7.63 4.40
CA ILE A 84 -5.16 8.22 5.35
C ILE A 84 -4.28 7.10 5.89
N ILE A 85 -2.96 7.32 5.94
CA ILE A 85 -2.02 6.39 6.55
C ILE A 85 -2.23 6.38 8.07
N THR A 86 -2.59 5.24 8.62
CA THR A 86 -2.75 5.06 10.08
C THR A 86 -1.47 4.53 10.71
N ARG A 87 -0.77 3.61 10.04
CA ARG A 87 0.48 2.99 10.51
C ARG A 87 1.41 2.72 9.33
N VAL A 88 2.70 2.67 9.64
CA VAL A 88 3.78 2.29 8.72
C VAL A 88 4.51 1.11 9.34
N GLU A 89 4.55 -0.01 8.65
CA GLU A 89 5.08 -1.28 9.17
C GLU A 89 6.22 -1.80 8.26
N PRO A 90 7.48 -1.65 8.68
CA PRO A 90 8.62 -2.20 7.94
C PRO A 90 8.64 -3.73 8.01
N GLY A 91 8.67 -4.41 6.86
CA GLY A 91 8.66 -5.88 6.78
C GLY A 91 10.02 -6.54 7.04
N GLY A 92 11.12 -5.80 6.82
CA GLY A 92 12.49 -6.33 6.93
C GLY A 92 12.97 -7.10 5.69
N ASP A 93 12.14 -7.17 4.67
CA ASP A 93 12.35 -7.80 3.36
C ASP A 93 12.60 -6.77 2.23
N GLY A 94 12.81 -5.50 2.58
CA GLY A 94 12.92 -4.40 1.62
C GLY A 94 11.59 -3.72 1.30
N LEU A 95 10.48 -4.22 1.87
CA LEU A 95 9.15 -3.66 1.71
C LEU A 95 8.65 -2.98 2.99
N VAL A 96 7.71 -2.05 2.80
CA VAL A 96 7.02 -1.33 3.86
C VAL A 96 5.53 -1.39 3.62
N THR A 97 4.79 -1.88 4.60
CA THR A 97 3.33 -1.93 4.55
C THR A 97 2.76 -0.64 5.15
N LEU A 98 2.02 0.10 4.33
CA LEU A 98 1.23 1.23 4.77
C LEU A 98 -0.17 0.75 5.13
N VAL A 99 -0.54 0.88 6.40
CA VAL A 99 -1.90 0.59 6.86
C VAL A 99 -2.74 1.83 6.64
N LEU A 100 -3.87 1.65 5.95
CA LEU A 100 -4.71 2.73 5.48
C LEU A 100 -6.07 2.72 6.16
N ARG A 101 -6.71 3.89 6.16
CA ARG A 101 -8.12 4.06 6.52
C ARG A 101 -8.80 4.90 5.45
N ARG A 102 -9.95 4.43 4.95
CA ARG A 102 -10.72 5.18 3.95
C ARG A 102 -11.24 6.48 4.55
N THR A 103 -11.06 7.57 3.82
CA THR A 103 -11.63 8.88 4.18
C THR A 103 -13.10 8.89 3.73
N PRO A 104 -14.04 9.38 4.57
CA PRO A 104 -15.44 9.52 4.18
C PRO A 104 -15.64 10.52 3.04
#